data_AF-A0A1Q5H760-F1
#
_entry.id   AF-A0A1Q5H760-F1
#
_cell.length_a   1.000
_cell.length_b   1.000
_cell.length_c   1.000
_cell.angle_alpha   90.00
_cell.angle_beta   90.00
_cell.angle_gamma   90.00
#
_symmetry.space_group_name_H-M   'P 1'
#
loop_
_entity.id
_entity.type
_entity.pdbx_description
1 polymer ?
#
loop_
_entity_poly.entity_id
_entity_poly.type
_entity_poly.pdbx_seq_one_letter_code
_entity_poly.pdbx_strand_id
1 'polypeptide(L)'
;MSGLGGAGIGAAGASLVQRAKRRDDAAAAAAAADRAEAALASEVVATARAEIRAWWTNAQRVLGSLQGGRCLSAAEYEAQVREELKGFTSAFYRIPVRVHPERTGSPRPRSFADHVTAVSNRIVEAVHRGESGRVAGGELADLWNEGFAAHREIAVYLVRCAENASGRPYPAGSAGSGYPLPAPGPPPDGLLSPHSHPDGPPEPN
;
A
#
# COMPACT_ATOMS: atom_id res chain seq x y z
N MET A 1 -10.48 -80.48 -12.04
CA MET A 1 -11.30 -79.26 -11.96
C MET A 1 -10.89 -78.48 -10.72
N SER A 2 -10.08 -77.43 -10.85
CA SER A 2 -9.82 -76.46 -9.77
C SER A 2 -10.21 -75.09 -10.30
N GLY A 3 -11.46 -74.72 -10.04
CA GLY A 3 -11.99 -73.42 -10.36
C GLY A 3 -11.75 -72.42 -9.22
N LEU A 4 -11.52 -71.18 -9.65
CA LEU A 4 -12.07 -69.96 -9.05
C LEU A 4 -11.87 -69.75 -7.54
N GLY A 5 -10.83 -69.00 -7.18
CA GLY A 5 -10.72 -68.41 -5.84
C GLY A 5 -9.94 -67.09 -5.73
N GLY A 6 -9.33 -66.57 -6.81
CA GLY A 6 -8.32 -65.51 -6.70
C GLY A 6 -8.68 -64.13 -7.25
N ALA A 7 -9.79 -63.95 -7.96
CA ALA A 7 -10.02 -62.74 -8.77
C ALA A 7 -10.72 -61.57 -8.04
N GLY A 8 -11.35 -61.80 -6.88
CA GLY A 8 -12.19 -60.80 -6.21
C GLY A 8 -11.42 -59.76 -5.37
N ILE A 9 -10.26 -60.12 -4.82
CA ILE A 9 -9.55 -59.26 -3.86
C ILE A 9 -8.68 -58.20 -4.58
N GLY A 10 -8.16 -58.51 -5.77
CA GLY A 10 -7.34 -57.59 -6.55
C GLY A 10 -8.09 -56.38 -7.12
N ALA A 11 -9.33 -56.57 -7.58
CA ALA A 11 -10.12 -55.49 -8.20
C ALA A 11 -10.66 -54.46 -7.17
N ALA A 12 -11.06 -54.93 -5.98
CA ALA A 12 -11.49 -54.07 -4.89
C ALA A 12 -10.30 -53.28 -4.29
N GLY A 13 -9.14 -53.92 -4.12
CA GLY A 13 -7.91 -53.26 -3.69
C GLY A 13 -7.43 -52.19 -4.68
N ALA A 14 -7.43 -52.52 -5.99
CA ALA A 14 -7.07 -51.56 -7.04
C ALA A 14 -8.02 -50.33 -7.07
N SER A 15 -9.32 -50.55 -6.86
CA SER A 15 -10.31 -49.46 -6.82
C SER A 15 -10.14 -48.54 -5.61
N LEU A 16 -9.78 -49.08 -4.44
CA LEU A 16 -9.49 -48.30 -3.23
C LEU A 16 -8.19 -47.49 -3.39
N VAL A 17 -7.13 -48.10 -3.94
CA VAL A 17 -5.85 -47.41 -4.22
C VAL A 17 -6.04 -46.31 -5.25
N GLN A 18 -6.82 -46.54 -6.31
CA GLN A 18 -7.13 -45.51 -7.30
C GLN A 18 -7.96 -44.37 -6.70
N ARG A 19 -8.89 -44.66 -5.78
CA ARG A 19 -9.67 -43.62 -5.08
C ARG A 19 -8.82 -42.81 -4.11
N ALA A 20 -7.90 -43.45 -3.39
CA ALA A 20 -6.94 -42.79 -2.52
C ALA A 20 -6.01 -41.88 -3.34
N LYS A 21 -5.41 -42.42 -4.42
CA LYS A 21 -4.58 -41.63 -5.34
C LYS A 21 -5.32 -40.44 -5.94
N ARG A 22 -6.57 -40.59 -6.40
CA ARG A 22 -7.37 -39.46 -6.90
C ARG A 22 -7.66 -38.41 -5.83
N ARG A 23 -7.81 -38.80 -4.56
CA ARG A 23 -7.97 -37.87 -3.44
C ARG A 23 -6.66 -37.14 -3.13
N ASP A 24 -5.54 -37.85 -3.13
CA ASP A 24 -4.22 -37.28 -2.92
C ASP A 24 -3.86 -36.31 -4.05
N ASP A 25 -4.14 -36.68 -5.30
CA ASP A 25 -3.97 -35.82 -6.48
C ASP A 25 -4.86 -34.57 -6.38
N ALA A 26 -6.11 -34.71 -5.92
CA ALA A 26 -7.02 -33.58 -5.70
C ALA A 26 -6.55 -32.66 -4.56
N ALA A 27 -6.06 -33.23 -3.46
CA ALA A 27 -5.50 -32.46 -2.34
C ALA A 27 -4.22 -31.72 -2.75
N ALA A 28 -3.34 -32.37 -3.53
CA ALA A 28 -2.14 -31.75 -4.08
C ALA A 28 -2.47 -30.63 -5.06
N ALA A 29 -3.49 -30.81 -5.93
CA ALA A 29 -3.96 -29.78 -6.84
C ALA A 29 -4.57 -28.58 -6.10
N ALA A 30 -5.38 -28.81 -5.06
CA ALA A 30 -5.91 -27.76 -4.21
C ALA A 30 -4.80 -26.96 -3.53
N ALA A 31 -3.81 -27.64 -2.94
CA ALA A 31 -2.65 -26.99 -2.32
C ALA A 31 -1.77 -26.24 -3.34
N ALA A 32 -1.74 -26.67 -4.61
CA ALA A 32 -1.05 -25.93 -5.68
C ALA A 32 -1.84 -24.67 -6.08
N ALA A 33 -3.16 -24.76 -6.19
CA ALA A 33 -4.04 -23.63 -6.46
C ALA A 33 -3.96 -22.58 -5.34
N ASP A 34 -4.05 -23.00 -4.07
CA ASP A 34 -3.94 -22.11 -2.92
C ASP A 34 -2.60 -21.35 -2.91
N ARG A 35 -1.50 -22.03 -3.25
CA ARG A 35 -0.17 -21.40 -3.37
C ARG A 35 -0.09 -20.40 -4.52
N ALA A 36 -0.65 -20.73 -5.68
CA ALA A 36 -0.69 -19.81 -6.82
C ALA A 36 -1.54 -18.57 -6.50
N GLU A 37 -2.68 -18.77 -5.83
CA GLU A 37 -3.55 -17.71 -5.37
C GLU A 37 -2.90 -16.80 -4.32
N ALA A 38 -2.14 -17.36 -3.38
CA ALA A 38 -1.37 -16.60 -2.39
C ALA A 38 -0.23 -15.79 -3.04
N ALA A 39 0.44 -16.36 -4.05
CA ALA A 39 1.47 -15.67 -4.82
C ALA A 39 0.89 -14.46 -5.58
N LEU A 40 -0.22 -14.66 -6.30
CA LEU A 40 -0.94 -13.58 -6.99
C LEU A 40 -1.40 -12.49 -6.02
N ALA A 41 -1.96 -12.85 -4.86
CA ALA A 41 -2.36 -11.87 -3.85
C ALA A 41 -1.17 -11.05 -3.33
N SER A 42 -0.01 -11.70 -3.14
CA SER A 42 1.22 -11.04 -2.70
C SER A 42 1.75 -10.06 -3.76
N GLU A 43 1.70 -10.43 -5.04
CA GLU A 43 2.08 -9.55 -6.15
C GLU A 43 1.19 -8.31 -6.22
N VAL A 44 -0.12 -8.48 -6.12
CA VAL A 44 -1.08 -7.36 -6.13
C VAL A 44 -0.83 -6.40 -4.97
N VAL A 45 -0.58 -6.92 -3.75
CA VAL A 45 -0.24 -6.08 -2.60
C VAL A 45 1.10 -5.36 -2.82
N ALA A 46 2.09 -6.02 -3.43
CA ALA A 46 3.37 -5.39 -3.77
C ALA A 46 3.20 -4.25 -4.79
N THR A 47 2.33 -4.43 -5.80
CA THR A 47 1.99 -3.36 -6.74
C THR A 47 1.36 -2.17 -6.01
N ALA A 48 0.37 -2.40 -5.15
CA ALA A 48 -0.25 -1.32 -4.38
C ALA A 48 0.75 -0.56 -3.48
N ARG A 49 1.73 -1.26 -2.91
CA ARG A 49 2.82 -0.65 -2.13
C ARG A 49 3.75 0.21 -3.00
N ALA A 50 4.03 -0.23 -4.22
CA ALA A 50 4.83 0.54 -5.16
C ALA A 50 4.11 1.83 -5.58
N GLU A 51 2.81 1.74 -5.90
CA GLU A 51 1.99 2.89 -6.28
C GLU A 51 1.88 3.94 -5.17
N ILE A 52 1.57 3.55 -3.93
CA ILE A 52 1.47 4.52 -2.82
C ILE A 52 2.83 5.18 -2.52
N ARG A 53 3.92 4.44 -2.68
CA ARG A 53 5.27 4.99 -2.52
C ARG A 53 5.60 5.96 -3.65
N ALA A 54 5.25 5.64 -4.89
CA ALA A 54 5.48 6.49 -6.06
C ALA A 54 4.72 7.81 -5.90
N TRP A 55 3.44 7.75 -5.55
CA TRP A 55 2.61 8.92 -5.24
C TRP A 55 3.28 9.80 -4.18
N TRP A 56 3.66 9.23 -3.03
CA TRP A 56 4.24 10.02 -1.95
C TRP A 56 5.60 10.63 -2.34
N THR A 57 6.44 9.88 -3.05
CA THR A 57 7.73 10.38 -3.55
C THR A 57 7.54 11.59 -4.48
N ASN A 58 6.53 11.54 -5.36
CA ASN A 58 6.21 12.64 -6.25
C ASN A 58 5.67 13.86 -5.48
N ALA A 59 4.75 13.64 -4.53
CA ALA A 59 4.24 14.68 -3.64
C ALA A 59 5.38 15.41 -2.89
N GLN A 60 6.32 14.66 -2.31
CA GLN A 60 7.49 15.23 -1.62
C GLN A 60 8.35 16.11 -2.55
N ARG A 61 8.59 15.65 -3.78
CA ARG A 61 9.36 16.40 -4.79
C ARG A 61 8.69 17.73 -5.14
N VAL A 62 7.37 17.72 -5.29
CA VAL A 62 6.58 18.91 -5.62
C VAL A 62 6.54 19.88 -4.44
N LEU A 63 6.23 19.40 -3.23
CA LEU A 63 6.23 20.23 -2.03
C LEU A 63 7.60 20.87 -1.78
N GLY A 64 8.69 20.12 -1.95
CA GLY A 64 10.06 20.66 -1.84
C GLY A 64 10.40 21.67 -2.94
N SER A 65 9.77 21.60 -4.10
CA SER A 65 9.93 22.59 -5.17
C SER A 65 9.17 23.87 -4.88
N LEU A 66 7.93 23.77 -4.39
CA LEU A 66 7.15 24.91 -3.92
C LEU A 66 7.86 25.65 -2.77
N GLN A 67 8.41 24.90 -1.81
CA GLN A 67 9.19 25.49 -0.70
C GLN A 67 10.43 26.24 -1.19
N GLY A 68 11.12 25.66 -2.19
CA GLY A 68 12.24 26.30 -2.87
C GLY A 68 11.86 27.50 -3.76
N GLY A 69 10.57 27.87 -3.82
CA GLY A 69 10.06 28.94 -4.66
C GLY A 69 10.16 28.65 -6.16
N ARG A 70 10.31 27.38 -6.54
CA ARG A 70 10.35 26.97 -7.95
C ARG A 70 8.93 26.88 -8.49
N CYS A 71 8.69 27.56 -9.60
CA CYS A 71 7.42 27.44 -10.34
C CYS A 71 7.36 26.08 -11.03
N LEU A 72 6.22 25.39 -10.89
CA LEU A 72 5.91 24.13 -11.53
C LEU A 72 4.65 24.34 -12.37
N SER A 73 4.57 23.71 -13.54
CA SER A 73 3.34 23.70 -14.34
C SER A 73 2.26 22.91 -13.61
N ALA A 74 1.21 23.58 -13.19
CA ALA A 74 0.08 22.96 -12.50
C ALA A 74 -0.65 21.97 -13.41
N ALA A 75 -0.76 22.29 -14.70
CA ALA A 75 -1.38 21.41 -15.69
C ALA A 75 -0.60 20.10 -15.87
N GLU A 76 0.73 20.16 -15.91
CA GLU A 76 1.57 18.96 -15.99
C GLU A 76 1.47 18.13 -14.71
N TYR A 77 1.48 18.77 -13.55
CA TYR A 77 1.36 18.09 -12.28
C TYR A 77 -0.03 17.45 -12.10
N GLU A 78 -1.11 18.14 -12.46
CA GLU A 78 -2.47 17.60 -12.40
C GLU A 78 -2.61 16.37 -13.30
N ALA A 79 -2.06 16.41 -14.52
CA ALA A 79 -2.05 15.26 -15.43
C ALA A 79 -1.28 14.08 -14.82
N GLN A 80 -0.12 14.34 -14.20
CA GLN A 80 0.66 13.31 -13.53
C GLN A 80 -0.10 12.70 -12.34
N VAL A 81 -0.68 13.53 -11.47
CA VAL A 81 -1.48 13.11 -10.32
C VAL A 81 -2.66 12.25 -10.76
N ARG A 82 -3.33 12.59 -11.86
CA ARG A 82 -4.45 11.81 -12.38
C ARG A 82 -4.03 10.38 -12.77
N GLU A 83 -2.89 10.22 -13.44
CA GLU A 83 -2.37 8.89 -13.77
C GLU A 83 -1.89 8.13 -12.53
N GLU A 84 -1.25 8.80 -11.57
CA GLU A 84 -0.85 8.18 -10.29
C GLU A 84 -2.06 7.72 -9.47
N LEU A 85 -3.12 8.53 -9.37
CA LEU A 85 -4.36 8.15 -8.69
C LEU A 85 -5.05 6.97 -9.38
N LYS A 86 -5.04 6.94 -10.71
CA LYS A 86 -5.57 5.81 -11.49
C LYS A 86 -4.74 4.54 -11.29
N GLY A 87 -3.41 4.64 -11.27
CA GLY A 87 -2.49 3.54 -10.98
C GLY A 87 -2.72 2.99 -9.57
N PHE A 88 -2.70 3.87 -8.57
CA PHE A 88 -2.96 3.53 -7.17
C PHE A 88 -4.33 2.90 -6.97
N THR A 89 -5.41 3.52 -7.43
CA THR A 89 -6.77 2.99 -7.27
C THR A 89 -6.93 1.63 -7.95
N SER A 90 -6.41 1.46 -9.17
CA SER A 90 -6.41 0.19 -9.89
C SER A 90 -5.68 -0.91 -9.11
N ALA A 91 -4.47 -0.63 -8.61
CA ALA A 91 -3.70 -1.59 -7.83
C ALA A 91 -4.37 -1.91 -6.48
N PHE A 92 -4.91 -0.90 -5.81
CA PHE A 92 -5.47 -1.02 -4.47
C PHE A 92 -6.81 -1.78 -4.46
N TYR A 93 -7.69 -1.54 -5.45
CA TYR A 93 -8.95 -2.26 -5.59
C TYR A 93 -8.81 -3.69 -6.12
N ARG A 94 -7.65 -4.04 -6.68
CA ARG A 94 -7.34 -5.43 -7.08
C ARG A 94 -6.99 -6.33 -5.91
N ILE A 95 -6.68 -5.78 -4.73
CA ILE A 95 -6.35 -6.55 -3.53
C ILE A 95 -7.55 -7.46 -3.19
N PRO A 96 -7.37 -8.79 -3.13
CA PRO A 96 -8.48 -9.69 -2.85
C PRO A 96 -9.12 -9.43 -1.48
N VAL A 97 -10.44 -9.51 -1.38
CA VAL A 97 -11.16 -9.21 -0.12
C VAL A 97 -10.65 -10.03 1.07
N ARG A 98 -10.31 -11.30 0.83
CA ARG A 98 -9.81 -12.24 1.84
C ARG A 98 -8.45 -11.85 2.45
N VAL A 99 -7.66 -11.00 1.80
CA VAL A 99 -6.37 -10.53 2.35
C VAL A 99 -6.52 -9.22 3.12
N HIS A 100 -7.67 -8.56 3.06
CA HIS A 100 -7.92 -7.43 3.94
C HIS A 100 -7.90 -7.87 5.41
N PRO A 101 -7.20 -7.15 6.29
CA PRO A 101 -7.21 -7.45 7.72
C PRO A 101 -8.63 -7.41 8.26
N GLU A 102 -9.02 -8.45 8.99
CA GLU A 102 -10.29 -8.45 9.69
C GLU A 102 -10.31 -7.33 10.76
N ARG A 103 -11.48 -6.69 10.87
CA ARG A 103 -12.04 -5.94 12.02
C ARG A 103 -12.10 -4.39 12.04
N THR A 104 -13.21 -4.02 12.67
CA THR A 104 -13.72 -2.74 13.18
C THR A 104 -12.72 -1.62 13.38
N GLY A 105 -12.99 -0.48 12.73
CA GLY A 105 -12.24 0.77 12.90
C GLY A 105 -11.13 0.99 11.88
N SER A 106 -10.73 -0.03 11.11
CA SER A 106 -9.79 0.16 10.00
C SER A 106 -10.47 0.89 8.85
N PRO A 107 -9.84 1.93 8.25
CA PRO A 107 -10.39 2.63 7.11
C PRO A 107 -10.66 1.65 5.96
N ARG A 108 -11.79 1.82 5.28
CA ARG A 108 -12.13 1.00 4.12
C ARG A 108 -11.17 1.32 2.96
N PRO A 109 -10.98 0.39 2.01
CA PRO A 109 -10.18 0.69 0.82
C PRO A 109 -10.60 1.98 0.10
N ARG A 110 -11.91 2.24 0.06
CA ARG A 110 -12.47 3.47 -0.49
C ARG A 110 -12.06 4.73 0.26
N SER A 111 -12.07 4.72 1.60
CA SER A 111 -11.65 5.89 2.37
C SER A 111 -10.16 6.22 2.20
N PHE A 112 -9.31 5.23 1.93
CA PHE A 112 -7.91 5.49 1.58
C PHE A 112 -7.77 6.15 0.22
N ALA A 113 -8.47 5.64 -0.80
CA ALA A 113 -8.47 6.26 -2.12
C ALA A 113 -9.01 7.70 -2.08
N ASP A 114 -10.08 7.92 -1.32
CA ASP A 114 -10.67 9.25 -1.13
C ASP A 114 -9.69 10.18 -0.40
N HIS A 115 -8.99 9.69 0.63
CA HIS A 115 -8.00 10.47 1.39
C HIS A 115 -6.79 10.87 0.51
N VAL A 116 -6.21 9.92 -0.24
CA VAL A 116 -5.11 10.20 -1.18
C VAL A 116 -5.55 11.21 -2.24
N THR A 117 -6.76 11.05 -2.79
CA THR A 117 -7.35 11.99 -3.76
C THR A 117 -7.50 13.39 -3.16
N ALA A 118 -8.00 13.51 -1.93
CA ALA A 118 -8.17 14.78 -1.25
C ALA A 118 -6.84 15.50 -1.01
N VAL A 119 -5.82 14.78 -0.52
CA VAL A 119 -4.47 15.34 -0.35
C VAL A 119 -3.88 15.76 -1.68
N SER A 120 -3.96 14.92 -2.71
CA SER A 120 -3.49 15.23 -4.06
C SER A 120 -4.12 16.50 -4.62
N ASN A 121 -5.44 16.67 -4.49
CA ASN A 121 -6.14 17.86 -4.95
C ASN A 121 -5.64 19.13 -4.24
N ARG A 122 -5.42 19.05 -2.91
CA ARG A 122 -4.89 20.19 -2.16
C ARG A 122 -3.46 20.55 -2.55
N ILE A 123 -2.62 19.56 -2.89
CA ILE A 123 -1.27 19.82 -3.42
C ILE A 123 -1.38 20.47 -4.81
N VAL A 124 -2.25 19.99 -5.69
CA VAL A 124 -2.49 20.61 -7.01
C VAL A 124 -2.94 22.08 -6.85
N GLU A 125 -3.85 22.36 -5.93
CA GLU A 125 -4.26 23.73 -5.62
C GLU A 125 -3.09 24.60 -5.13
N ALA A 126 -2.21 24.04 -4.29
CA ALA A 126 -1.00 24.74 -3.85
C ALA A 126 -0.04 25.00 -5.02
N VAL A 127 0.07 24.08 -5.99
CA VAL A 127 0.85 24.29 -7.21
C VAL A 127 0.26 25.43 -8.06
N HIS A 128 -1.06 25.47 -8.26
CA HIS A 128 -1.73 26.59 -8.94
C HIS A 128 -1.47 27.93 -8.25
N ARG A 129 -1.52 27.97 -6.92
CA ARG A 129 -1.13 29.17 -6.16
C ARG A 129 0.35 29.50 -6.37
N GLY A 130 1.20 28.49 -6.38
CA GLY A 130 2.64 28.56 -6.66
C GLY A 130 3.00 29.19 -8.02
N GLU A 131 2.16 28.99 -9.04
CA GLU A 131 2.33 29.63 -10.35
C GLU A 131 2.06 31.15 -10.30
N SER A 132 1.15 31.57 -9.42
CA SER A 132 0.74 32.98 -9.28
C SER A 132 1.51 33.73 -8.20
N GLY A 133 2.25 33.03 -7.34
CA GLY A 133 2.95 33.61 -6.21
C GLY A 133 3.54 32.57 -5.26
N ARG A 134 4.08 33.02 -4.12
CA ARG A 134 4.70 32.12 -3.14
C ARG A 134 3.63 31.46 -2.26
N VAL A 135 3.71 30.14 -2.11
CA VAL A 135 2.88 29.38 -1.16
C VAL A 135 3.40 29.60 0.27
N ALA A 136 2.50 29.75 1.23
CA ALA A 136 2.86 29.95 2.63
C ALA A 136 3.58 28.72 3.21
N GLY A 137 4.63 28.93 4.00
CA GLY A 137 5.40 27.83 4.59
C GLY A 137 4.57 26.93 5.51
N GLY A 138 3.64 27.51 6.28
CA GLY A 138 2.72 26.74 7.13
C GLY A 138 1.79 25.83 6.33
N GLU A 139 1.28 26.32 5.19
CA GLU A 139 0.44 25.52 4.29
C GLU A 139 1.23 24.32 3.73
N LEU A 140 2.49 24.53 3.32
CA LEU A 140 3.35 23.43 2.85
C LEU A 140 3.63 22.40 3.95
N ALA A 141 3.78 22.83 5.20
CA ALA A 141 3.96 21.94 6.35
C ALA A 141 2.70 21.10 6.61
N ASP A 142 1.52 21.71 6.53
CA ASP A 142 0.24 21.01 6.69
C ASP A 142 0.06 19.95 5.59
N LEU A 143 0.29 20.31 4.32
CA LEU A 143 0.22 19.38 3.19
C LEU A 143 1.22 18.23 3.31
N TRP A 144 2.44 18.52 3.79
CA TRP A 144 3.43 17.48 4.06
C TRP A 144 2.95 16.52 5.14
N ASN A 145 2.46 17.03 6.26
CA ASN A 145 2.01 16.22 7.38
C ASN A 145 0.81 15.35 7.02
N GLU A 146 -0.16 15.91 6.28
CA GLU A 146 -1.32 15.18 5.79
C GLU A 146 -0.94 14.06 4.81
N GLY A 147 -0.10 14.37 3.81
CA GLY A 147 0.34 13.36 2.86
C GLY A 147 1.21 12.27 3.50
N PHE A 148 2.05 12.64 4.46
CA PHE A 148 2.84 11.67 5.23
C PHE A 148 1.95 10.76 6.08
N ALA A 149 0.93 11.33 6.74
CA ALA A 149 -0.04 10.57 7.52
C ALA A 149 -0.80 9.57 6.65
N ALA A 150 -1.32 10.01 5.49
CA ALA A 150 -2.01 9.15 4.54
C ALA A 150 -1.10 8.02 4.01
N HIS A 151 0.13 8.35 3.58
CA HIS A 151 1.12 7.36 3.15
C HIS A 151 1.40 6.32 4.25
N ARG A 152 1.65 6.77 5.48
CA ARG A 152 1.97 5.88 6.60
C ARG A 152 0.81 4.94 6.93
N GLU A 153 -0.40 5.48 7.00
CA GLU A 153 -1.60 4.70 7.33
C GLU A 153 -1.84 3.59 6.28
N ILE A 154 -1.76 3.95 5.00
CA ILE A 154 -1.94 3.01 3.88
C ILE A 154 -0.80 1.99 3.85
N ALA A 155 0.45 2.41 4.09
CA ALA A 155 1.59 1.51 4.13
C ALA A 155 1.44 0.45 5.23
N VAL A 156 1.01 0.85 6.43
CA VAL A 156 0.73 -0.09 7.55
C VAL A 156 -0.39 -1.06 7.17
N TYR A 157 -1.46 -0.56 6.55
CA TYR A 157 -2.55 -1.39 6.07
C TYR A 157 -2.07 -2.43 5.02
N LEU A 158 -1.24 -2.01 4.08
CA LEU A 158 -0.70 -2.89 3.04
C LEU A 158 0.29 -3.92 3.58
N VAL A 159 1.03 -3.61 4.64
CA VAL A 159 1.85 -4.61 5.36
C VAL A 159 0.95 -5.70 5.93
N ARG A 160 -0.15 -5.34 6.60
CA ARG A 160 -1.11 -6.34 7.12
C ARG A 160 -1.76 -7.16 6.00
N CYS A 161 -2.05 -6.54 4.86
CA CYS A 161 -2.54 -7.28 3.69
C CYS A 161 -1.50 -8.29 3.19
N ALA A 162 -0.20 -7.93 3.19
CA ALA A 162 0.87 -8.84 2.80
C ALA A 162 1.05 -10.02 3.78
N GLU A 163 0.87 -9.76 5.09
CA GLU A 163 0.88 -10.81 6.11
C GLU A 163 -0.23 -11.82 5.88
N ASN A 164 -1.45 -11.33 5.62
CA ASN A 164 -2.60 -12.18 5.31
C ASN A 164 -2.41 -12.95 3.99
N ALA A 165 -1.84 -12.30 2.96
CA ALA A 165 -1.58 -12.93 1.67
C ALA A 165 -0.55 -14.06 1.75
N SER A 166 0.48 -13.88 2.59
CA SER A 166 1.58 -14.83 2.73
C SER A 166 1.34 -15.87 3.83
N GLY A 167 0.36 -15.68 4.70
CA GLY A 167 0.11 -16.52 5.87
C GLY A 167 1.24 -16.49 6.89
N ARG A 168 2.11 -15.47 6.82
CA ARG A 168 3.27 -15.30 7.71
C ARG A 168 3.28 -13.88 8.25
N PRO A 169 3.57 -13.69 9.55
CA PRO A 169 3.85 -12.35 10.06
C PRO A 169 5.06 -11.78 9.30
N TYR A 170 4.96 -10.53 8.88
CA TYR A 170 6.03 -9.86 8.16
C TYR A 170 7.14 -9.61 9.20
N PRO A 171 8.38 -10.07 9.00
CA PRO A 171 9.40 -9.87 10.01
C PRO A 171 9.56 -8.38 10.28
N ALA A 172 9.38 -7.97 11.54
CA ALA A 172 9.68 -6.63 12.03
C ALA A 172 11.17 -6.36 11.82
N GLY A 173 11.53 -5.88 10.63
CA GLY A 173 12.93 -5.70 10.20
C GLY A 173 13.29 -6.25 8.81
N SER A 174 12.39 -6.97 8.12
CA SER A 174 12.64 -7.49 6.76
C SER A 174 12.34 -6.46 5.65
N ALA A 175 12.95 -5.29 5.81
CA ALA A 175 13.23 -4.37 4.70
C ALA A 175 14.32 -4.92 3.74
N GLY A 176 14.81 -6.15 3.95
CA GLY A 176 15.93 -6.74 3.25
C GLY A 176 15.59 -8.04 2.52
N SER A 177 14.81 -7.94 1.44
CA SER A 177 14.89 -8.82 0.25
C SER A 177 13.86 -8.28 -0.75
N GLY A 178 14.30 -7.37 -1.61
CA GLY A 178 13.45 -6.73 -2.62
C GLY A 178 13.58 -5.23 -2.61
N TYR A 179 12.96 -4.52 -1.66
CA TYR A 179 13.06 -3.07 -1.57
C TYR A 179 12.87 -2.60 -0.11
N PRO A 180 13.92 -2.15 0.59
CA PRO A 180 13.72 -1.33 1.76
C PRO A 180 12.87 -0.11 1.34
N LEU A 181 11.85 0.20 2.13
CA LEU A 181 11.29 1.54 2.10
C LEU A 181 12.46 2.46 2.46
N PRO A 182 12.89 3.40 1.58
CA PRO A 182 13.79 4.44 2.00
C PRO A 182 13.08 5.12 3.17
N ALA A 183 13.83 5.34 4.26
CA ALA A 183 13.34 6.19 5.31
C ALA A 183 12.79 7.46 4.65
N PRO A 184 11.58 7.91 5.00
CA PRO A 184 11.11 9.21 4.52
C PRO A 184 12.22 10.20 4.80
N GLY A 185 12.68 10.91 3.75
CA GLY A 185 13.66 11.97 3.94
C GLY A 185 13.15 12.91 5.03
N PRO A 186 14.04 13.46 5.87
CA PRO A 186 13.61 14.44 6.86
C PRO A 186 12.79 15.53 6.13
N PRO A 187 11.73 16.06 6.76
CA PRO A 187 11.05 17.20 6.19
C PRO A 187 12.09 18.28 5.88
N PRO A 188 12.03 18.90 4.71
CA PRO A 188 12.96 19.96 4.33
C PRO A 188 13.03 21.04 5.40
N ASP A 189 14.25 21.51 5.70
CA ASP A 189 14.53 22.47 6.76
C ASP A 189 13.55 23.66 6.72
N GLY A 190 12.84 23.89 7.82
CA GLY A 190 11.85 24.97 7.97
C GLY A 190 10.37 24.57 8.01
N LEU A 191 10.02 23.30 7.77
CA LEU A 191 8.62 22.82 7.91
C LEU A 191 8.25 22.39 9.34
N LEU A 192 9.22 22.21 10.22
CA LEU A 192 9.03 21.75 11.60
C LEU A 192 9.33 22.82 12.65
N SER A 193 9.39 24.11 12.30
CA SER A 193 9.53 25.14 13.34
C SER A 193 8.29 25.10 14.25
N PRO A 194 8.41 24.66 15.52
CA PRO A 194 7.30 24.80 16.44
C PRO A 194 7.09 26.29 16.68
N HIS A 195 5.83 26.69 16.72
CA HIS A 195 5.35 28.02 17.09
C HIS A 195 6.34 28.80 17.96
N SER A 196 6.93 29.85 17.39
CA SER A 196 7.49 30.93 18.18
C SER A 196 6.34 31.51 19.01
N HIS A 197 6.37 31.24 20.32
CA HIS A 197 5.50 31.89 21.29
C HIS A 197 5.68 33.42 21.16
N PRO A 198 4.60 34.21 21.04
CA PRO A 198 4.71 35.65 21.11
C PRO A 198 4.83 36.07 22.58
N ASP A 199 5.77 36.98 22.84
CA ASP A 199 5.82 38.02 23.87
C ASP A 199 5.52 37.65 25.34
N GLY A 200 6.52 37.88 26.20
CA GLY A 200 6.51 37.56 27.63
C GLY A 200 5.69 38.51 28.52
N PRO A 201 5.76 38.37 29.86
CA PRO A 201 5.23 39.37 30.76
C PRO A 201 6.24 40.50 31.00
N PRO A 202 5.77 41.73 31.24
CA PRO A 202 6.64 42.89 31.46
C PRO A 202 7.33 42.81 32.82
N GLU A 203 8.60 43.23 32.87
CA GLU A 203 9.32 43.45 34.13
C GLU A 203 8.69 44.62 34.90
N PRO A 204 8.49 44.48 36.23
CA PRO A 204 8.11 45.60 37.08
C PRO A 204 9.33 46.48 37.40
N ASN A 205 9.11 47.80 37.38
CA ASN A 205 10.06 48.90 37.68
C ASN A 205 10.89 48.70 38.95
#